data_AF-A0A8X7XPU5-F1
#
_entry.id   AF-A0A8X7XPU5-F1
#
_cell.length_a   1.000
_cell.length_b   1.000
_cell.length_c   1.000
_cell.angle_alpha   90.00
_cell.angle_beta   90.00
_cell.angle_gamma   90.00
#
_symmetry.space_group_name_H-M   'P 1'
#
loop_
_entity.id
_entity.type
_entity.pdbx_description
1 polymer ?
#
loop_
_entity_poly.entity_id
_entity_poly.type
_entity_poly.pdbx_seq_one_letter_code
_entity_poly.pdbx_strand_id
1 'polypeptide(L)'
;MDNTMNSLLDIFEGNSDKKCWASFQQCIAKAPEQVLRYCRNASAKPLWPMASGQPSKADIPNCSYCGGPSDFEFQILPQLLYYFGVKNDADSLDWATIVLYTCKSSCEASMAYKEEFPWVQLYPTSAT
;
A
#
# COMPACT_ATOMS: atom_id res chain seq x y z
N MET A 1 -10.35 14.55 -30.10
CA MET A 1 -10.10 15.39 -28.89
C MET A 1 -9.86 14.50 -27.68
N ASP A 2 -10.58 13.39 -27.58
CA ASP A 2 -10.25 12.14 -26.87
C ASP A 2 -8.77 11.71 -26.82
N ASN A 3 -8.08 11.59 -27.96
CA ASN A 3 -6.77 10.93 -28.02
C ASN A 3 -5.65 11.76 -27.36
N THR A 4 -5.72 13.09 -27.52
CA THR A 4 -4.77 14.02 -26.87
C THR A 4 -4.97 14.05 -25.36
N MET A 5 -6.21 13.95 -24.88
CA MET A 5 -6.50 13.99 -23.45
C MET A 5 -6.05 12.70 -22.76
N ASN A 6 -6.25 11.54 -23.39
CA ASN A 6 -5.73 10.26 -22.91
C ASN A 6 -4.20 10.25 -22.87
N SER A 7 -3.54 10.71 -23.95
CA SER A 7 -2.07 10.80 -23.97
C SER A 7 -1.52 11.74 -22.88
N LEU A 8 -2.21 12.84 -22.58
CA LEU A 8 -1.83 13.73 -21.48
C LEU A 8 -2.00 13.03 -20.13
N LEU A 9 -3.09 12.30 -19.90
CA LEU A 9 -3.31 11.52 -18.68
C LEU A 9 -2.20 10.47 -18.49
N ASP A 10 -1.84 9.72 -19.53
CA ASP A 10 -0.75 8.74 -19.50
C ASP A 10 0.60 9.38 -19.14
N ILE A 11 0.88 10.58 -19.68
CA ILE A 11 2.09 11.34 -19.36
C ILE A 11 2.09 11.81 -17.90
N PHE A 12 0.95 12.30 -17.41
CA PHE A 12 0.81 12.75 -16.01
C PHE A 12 0.94 11.57 -15.04
N GLU A 13 0.27 10.46 -15.32
CA GLU A 13 0.34 9.23 -14.54
C GLU A 13 1.77 8.68 -14.51
N GLY A 14 2.41 8.57 -15.68
CA GLY A 14 3.80 8.14 -15.80
C GLY A 14 4.79 9.06 -15.06
N ASN A 15 4.49 10.35 -14.94
CA ASN A 15 5.31 11.28 -14.13
C ASN A 15 5.06 11.12 -12.62
N SER A 16 3.82 10.88 -12.19
CA SER A 16 3.51 10.61 -10.79
C SER A 16 4.08 9.27 -10.31
N ASP A 17 3.97 8.21 -11.12
CA ASP A 17 4.52 6.89 -10.80
C ASP A 17 6.04 6.94 -10.66
N LYS A 18 6.75 7.66 -11.53
CA LYS A 18 8.21 7.86 -11.40
C LYS A 18 8.58 8.50 -10.05
N LYS A 19 7.80 9.47 -9.56
CA LYS A 19 8.05 10.13 -8.28
C LYS A 19 7.77 9.20 -7.09
N CYS A 20 6.65 8.46 -7.14
CA CYS A 20 6.32 7.43 -6.16
C CYS A 20 7.44 6.38 -6.09
N TRP A 21 7.84 5.85 -7.23
CA TRP A 21 8.89 4.84 -7.35
C TRP A 21 10.24 5.34 -6.82
N ALA A 22 10.66 6.56 -7.19
CA ALA A 22 11.91 7.12 -6.70
C ALA A 22 11.90 7.28 -5.17
N SER A 23 10.80 7.78 -4.60
CA SER A 23 10.64 7.92 -3.15
C SER A 23 10.64 6.56 -2.45
N PHE A 24 9.95 5.58 -3.05
CA PHE A 24 9.90 4.21 -2.58
C PHE A 24 11.30 3.61 -2.52
N GLN A 25 12.01 3.60 -3.65
CA GLN A 25 13.38 3.08 -3.77
C GLN A 25 14.35 3.75 -2.80
N GLN A 26 14.29 5.07 -2.65
CA GLN A 26 15.16 5.79 -1.72
C GLN A 26 14.94 5.35 -0.27
N CYS A 27 13.71 5.02 0.12
CA CYS A 27 13.41 4.50 1.45
C CYS A 27 13.87 3.05 1.61
N ILE A 28 13.58 2.19 0.63
CA ILE A 28 13.93 0.77 0.67
C ILE A 28 15.45 0.57 0.67
N ALA A 29 16.20 1.38 -0.07
CA ALA A 29 17.66 1.32 -0.15
C ALA A 29 18.37 1.45 1.21
N LYS A 30 17.72 2.04 2.22
CA LYS A 30 18.28 2.16 3.57
C LYS A 30 18.33 0.82 4.32
N ALA A 31 17.44 -0.11 3.98
CA ALA A 31 17.39 -1.45 4.55
C ALA A 31 16.74 -2.40 3.53
N PRO A 32 17.48 -2.90 2.53
CA PRO A 32 16.89 -3.64 1.41
C PRO A 32 16.15 -4.93 1.78
N GLU A 33 16.54 -5.57 2.89
CA GLU A 33 15.93 -6.81 3.41
C GLU A 33 14.67 -6.56 4.26
N GLN A 34 14.27 -5.30 4.45
CA GLN A 34 13.10 -4.98 5.26
C GLN A 34 11.82 -5.55 4.61
N VAL A 35 11.07 -6.34 5.38
CA VAL A 35 9.78 -6.92 4.94
C VAL A 35 8.58 -6.17 5.51
N LEU A 36 8.81 -5.33 6.52
CA LEU A 36 7.78 -4.60 7.26
C LEU A 36 8.29 -3.18 7.54
N ARG A 37 7.43 -2.18 7.35
CA ARG A 37 7.66 -0.81 7.83
C ARG A 37 6.57 -0.43 8.82
N TYR A 38 6.91 -0.49 10.09
CA TYR A 38 6.03 -0.07 11.18
C TYR A 38 6.20 1.43 11.46
N CYS A 39 5.12 2.20 11.42
CA CYS A 39 5.15 3.66 11.51
C CYS A 39 3.88 4.22 12.18
N ARG A 40 3.78 4.10 13.51
CA ARG A 40 2.64 4.60 14.31
C ARG A 40 2.75 6.08 14.68
N ASN A 41 3.26 6.92 13.78
CA ASN A 41 3.27 8.37 13.95
C ASN A 41 1.97 8.95 13.38
N ALA A 42 1.33 9.91 14.06
CA ALA A 42 0.10 10.56 13.59
C ALA A 42 0.24 11.21 12.19
N SER A 43 1.45 11.56 11.77
CA SER A 43 1.77 12.11 10.45
C SER A 43 2.37 11.08 9.49
N ALA A 44 2.48 9.81 9.90
CA ALA A 44 2.95 8.75 9.03
C ALA A 44 2.04 8.60 7.81
N LYS A 45 2.66 8.33 6.68
CA LYS A 45 1.97 8.03 5.42
C LYS A 45 2.51 6.72 4.87
N PRO A 46 1.66 5.93 4.20
CA PRO A 46 2.13 4.79 3.45
C PRO A 46 3.13 5.24 2.38
N LEU A 47 4.14 4.41 2.15
CA LEU A 47 5.11 4.59 1.08
C LEU A 47 4.65 3.77 -0.12
N TRP A 48 4.12 4.45 -1.13
CA TRP A 48 3.54 3.82 -2.31
C TRP A 48 4.57 3.69 -3.45
N PRO A 49 4.77 2.47 -4.00
CA PRO A 49 5.51 2.26 -5.24
C PRO A 49 4.93 3.02 -6.43
N MET A 50 3.61 3.14 -6.53
CA MET A 50 2.90 3.73 -7.67
C MET A 50 1.82 4.72 -7.21
N ALA A 51 1.47 5.69 -8.05
CA ALA A 51 0.40 6.65 -7.83
C ALA A 51 -0.98 6.00 -8.03
N SER A 52 -1.09 5.09 -8.98
CA SER A 52 -2.30 4.30 -9.25
C SER A 52 -2.56 3.27 -8.15
N GLY A 53 -3.83 2.89 -7.94
CA GLY A 53 -4.20 1.84 -6.96
C GLY A 53 -4.02 2.21 -5.49
N GLN A 54 -3.86 3.50 -5.17
CA GLN A 54 -3.90 4.00 -3.79
C GLN A 54 -5.36 4.19 -3.32
N PRO A 55 -5.67 3.96 -2.03
CA PRO A 55 -7.01 4.23 -1.52
C PRO A 55 -7.26 5.72 -1.36
N SER A 56 -8.49 6.13 -1.60
CA SER A 56 -9.00 7.42 -1.13
C SER A 56 -9.37 7.33 0.36
N LYS A 57 -9.65 8.48 0.98
CA LYS A 57 -10.15 8.50 2.37
C LYS A 57 -11.49 7.80 2.54
N ALA A 58 -12.32 7.73 1.48
CA ALA A 58 -13.62 7.09 1.54
C ALA A 58 -13.52 5.56 1.51
N ASP A 59 -12.40 5.03 0.99
CA ASP A 59 -12.14 3.58 0.91
C ASP A 59 -11.67 3.00 2.24
N ILE A 60 -11.22 3.85 3.17
CA ILE A 60 -10.74 3.43 4.48
C ILE A 60 -11.90 3.46 5.47
N PRO A 61 -12.38 2.30 5.96
CA PRO A 61 -13.48 2.27 6.90
C PRO A 61 -13.05 2.77 8.28
N ASN A 62 -14.01 3.34 9.00
CA ASN A 62 -13.88 3.56 10.43
C ASN A 62 -13.80 2.21 11.16
N CYS A 63 -13.24 2.22 12.37
CA CYS A 63 -13.16 1.07 13.24
C CYS A 63 -14.55 0.47 13.50
N SER A 64 -14.73 -0.80 13.15
CA SER A 64 -15.99 -1.53 13.31
C SER A 64 -16.45 -1.69 14.77
N TYR A 65 -15.56 -1.42 15.74
CA TYR A 65 -15.84 -1.63 17.17
C TYR A 65 -16.25 -0.36 17.90
N CYS A 66 -15.56 0.76 17.67
CA CYS A 66 -15.86 2.03 18.35
C CYS A 66 -16.43 3.11 17.41
N GLY A 67 -16.47 2.85 16.10
CA GLY A 67 -16.86 3.84 15.08
C GLY A 67 -15.85 4.96 14.84
N GLY A 68 -14.72 4.96 15.56
CA GLY A 68 -13.66 5.96 15.41
C GLY A 68 -12.85 5.81 14.12
N PRO A 69 -12.07 6.82 13.74
CA PRO A 69 -11.28 6.78 12.50
C PRO A 69 -10.18 5.71 12.55
N SER A 70 -9.85 5.18 11.38
CA SER A 70 -8.70 4.30 11.18
C SER A 70 -7.56 5.08 10.52
N ASP A 71 -6.34 4.89 11.01
CA ASP A 71 -5.13 5.51 10.48
C ASP A 71 -4.12 4.45 10.04
N PHE A 72 -3.21 4.83 9.14
CA PHE A 72 -2.10 3.96 8.75
C PHE A 72 -1.22 3.62 9.96
N GLU A 73 -0.95 2.33 10.17
CA GLU A 73 -0.05 1.86 11.23
C GLU A 73 1.24 1.27 10.66
N PHE A 74 1.14 0.41 9.65
CA PHE A 74 2.29 -0.23 9.04
C PHE A 74 2.03 -0.75 7.63
N GLN A 75 3.10 -1.04 6.90
CA GLN A 75 3.04 -1.68 5.58
C GLN A 75 3.93 -2.91 5.49
N ILE A 76 3.47 -3.91 4.73
CA ILE A 76 4.19 -5.13 4.38
C ILE A 76 4.72 -4.96 2.96
N LEU A 77 5.98 -5.32 2.77
CA LEU A 77 6.72 -5.12 1.54
C LEU A 77 6.86 -6.42 0.73
N PRO A 78 7.01 -6.33 -0.60
CA PRO A 78 7.13 -7.50 -1.49
C PRO A 78 8.31 -8.40 -1.17
N GLN A 79 9.35 -7.87 -0.52
CA GLN A 79 10.51 -8.61 -0.04
C GLN A 79 10.11 -9.83 0.81
N LEU A 80 8.95 -9.80 1.47
CA LEU A 80 8.47 -10.95 2.25
C LEU A 80 8.22 -12.20 1.38
N LEU A 81 7.85 -12.03 0.10
CA LEU A 81 7.61 -13.12 -0.85
C LEU A 81 8.85 -14.00 -1.04
N TYR A 82 10.04 -13.40 -1.02
CA TYR A 82 11.31 -14.13 -1.08
C TYR A 82 11.44 -15.12 0.09
N TYR A 83 11.14 -14.66 1.31
CA TYR A 83 11.22 -15.50 2.51
C TYR A 83 10.14 -16.58 2.58
N PHE A 84 9.01 -16.37 1.89
CA PHE A 84 7.98 -17.39 1.70
C PHE A 84 8.36 -18.44 0.64
N GLY A 85 9.46 -18.24 -0.10
CA GLY A 85 9.88 -19.14 -1.18
C GLY A 85 8.90 -19.13 -2.36
N VAL A 86 8.21 -18.01 -2.58
CA VAL A 86 7.28 -17.85 -3.70
C VAL A 86 8.07 -17.91 -5.02
N LYS A 87 7.54 -18.67 -5.98
CA LYS A 87 8.14 -18.82 -7.30
C LYS A 87 7.86 -17.58 -8.17
N ASN A 88 8.56 -17.47 -9.29
CA ASN A 88 8.32 -16.43 -10.28
C ASN A 88 7.49 -16.97 -11.46
N ASP A 89 6.35 -17.59 -11.14
CA ASP A 89 5.39 -18.11 -12.12
C ASP A 89 4.22 -17.13 -12.26
N ALA A 90 3.52 -17.12 -13.40
CA ALA A 90 2.44 -16.16 -13.68
C ALA A 90 1.31 -16.18 -12.62
N ASP A 91 1.04 -17.34 -12.03
CA ASP A 91 -0.01 -17.53 -11.00
C ASP A 91 0.54 -17.42 -9.57
N SER A 92 1.78 -16.94 -9.41
CA SER A 92 2.40 -16.80 -8.08
C SER A 92 1.80 -15.63 -7.32
N LEU A 93 1.80 -15.75 -5.98
CA LEU A 93 1.39 -14.69 -5.09
C LEU A 93 2.30 -13.46 -5.27
N ASP A 94 1.70 -12.30 -5.55
CA ASP A 94 2.45 -11.05 -5.75
C ASP A 94 1.67 -9.83 -5.23
N TRP A 95 2.41 -8.80 -4.82
CA TRP A 95 1.88 -7.48 -4.45
C TRP A 95 2.98 -6.42 -4.54
N ALA A 96 2.62 -5.17 -4.80
CA ALA A 96 3.57 -4.06 -4.73
C ALA A 96 3.79 -3.57 -3.29
N THR A 97 2.72 -3.48 -2.49
CA THR A 97 2.77 -3.25 -1.04
C THR A 97 1.40 -3.55 -0.43
N ILE A 98 1.38 -3.98 0.82
CA ILE A 98 0.14 -4.08 1.62
C ILE A 98 0.21 -3.03 2.72
N VAL A 99 -0.83 -2.22 2.86
CA VAL A 99 -0.90 -1.09 3.80
C VAL A 99 -2.01 -1.34 4.80
N LEU A 100 -1.70 -1.31 6.08
CA LEU A 100 -2.65 -1.67 7.13
C LEU A 100 -3.12 -0.42 7.87
N TYR A 101 -4.44 -0.30 7.94
CA TYR A 101 -5.14 0.76 8.65
C TYR A 101 -5.78 0.17 9.89
N THR A 102 -5.52 0.81 11.03
CA THR A 102 -5.97 0.34 12.32
C THR A 102 -6.69 1.44 13.08
N CYS A 103 -7.48 1.07 14.10
CA CYS A 103 -8.16 2.04 14.95
C CYS A 103 -7.17 3.04 15.57
N LYS A 104 -7.34 4.33 15.24
CA LYS A 104 -6.49 5.41 15.76
C LYS A 104 -6.46 5.46 17.29
N SER A 105 -7.61 5.22 17.93
CA SER A 105 -7.74 5.23 19.38
C SER A 105 -7.29 3.92 20.02
N SER A 106 -6.94 2.91 19.22
CA SER A 106 -6.67 1.54 19.66
C SER A 106 -7.69 1.11 20.70
N CYS A 107 -8.97 1.26 20.34
CA CYS A 107 -10.06 1.02 21.26
C CYS A 107 -9.95 -0.39 21.85
N GLU A 108 -10.46 -0.59 23.05
CA GLU A 108 -10.59 -1.93 23.64
C GLU A 108 -11.89 -2.57 23.15
N ALA A 109 -11.87 -3.89 22.97
CA ALA A 109 -13.08 -4.68 22.71
C ALA A 109 -12.97 -5.97 23.52
N SER A 110 -14.10 -6.61 23.81
CA SER A 110 -14.15 -7.85 24.59
C SER A 110 -13.57 -9.08 23.87
N MET A 111 -12.82 -8.90 22.78
CA MET A 111 -12.29 -9.95 21.93
C MET A 111 -10.76 -9.94 21.93
N ALA A 112 -10.15 -11.14 21.87
CA ALA A 112 -8.71 -11.31 21.89
C ALA A 112 -8.01 -10.84 20.59
N TYR A 113 -8.72 -10.87 19.46
CA TYR A 113 -8.23 -10.43 18.16
C TYR A 113 -9.26 -9.53 17.48
N LYS A 114 -8.76 -8.55 16.74
CA LYS A 114 -9.57 -7.57 16.02
C LYS A 114 -9.28 -7.64 14.54
N GLU A 115 -10.33 -7.51 13.75
CA GLU A 115 -10.21 -7.31 12.32
C GLU A 115 -9.78 -5.86 12.07
N GLU A 116 -8.71 -5.70 11.30
CA GLU A 116 -8.18 -4.40 10.85
C GLU A 116 -8.19 -4.38 9.32
N PHE A 117 -8.04 -3.22 8.70
CA PHE A 117 -8.28 -3.06 7.27
C PHE A 117 -6.96 -3.06 6.45
N PRO A 118 -6.69 -4.10 5.65
CA PRO A 118 -5.58 -4.09 4.70
C PRO A 118 -6.01 -3.50 3.35
N TRP A 119 -5.14 -2.67 2.77
CA TRP A 119 -5.22 -2.25 1.38
C TRP A 119 -4.04 -2.82 0.60
N VAL A 120 -4.32 -3.47 -0.54
CA VAL A 120 -3.30 -4.08 -1.39
C VAL A 120 -3.13 -3.24 -2.65
N GLN A 121 -1.91 -2.76 -2.90
CA GLN A 121 -1.53 -2.24 -4.22
C GLN A 121 -0.84 -3.37 -4.99
N LEU A 122 -1.37 -3.71 -6.16
CA LEU A 122 -0.79 -4.70 -7.07
C LEU A 122 0.05 -4.00 -8.14
N TYR A 123 1.02 -4.71 -8.72
CA TYR A 123 1.68 -4.24 -9.94
C TYR A 123 0.70 -4.30 -11.12
N PRO A 124 0.77 -3.37 -12.08
CA PRO A 124 -0.01 -3.44 -13.29
C PRO A 124 0.30 -4.75 -14.01
N THR A 125 -0.72 -5.56 -14.26
CA THR A 125 -0.56 -6.70 -15.14
C THR A 125 -0.22 -6.17 -16.53
N SER A 126 0.90 -6.59 -17.10
CA SER A 126 1.18 -6.30 -18.51
C SER A 126 0.10 -7.01 -19.32
N ALA A 127 -0.85 -6.25 -19.88
CA ALA A 127 -1.82 -6.80 -20.83
C ALA A 127 -1.03 -7.34 -22.02
N THR A 128 -0.97 -8.67 -22.14
CA THR A 128 -0.47 -9.38 -23.33
C THR A 128 -1.49 -9.30 -24.46
#